data_AF-A0A8S1AIA4-F1
#
_entry.id   AF-A0A8S1AIA4-F1
#
_cell.length_a   1.000
_cell.length_b   1.000
_cell.length_c   1.000
_cell.angle_alpha   90.00
_cell.angle_beta   90.00
_cell.angle_gamma   90.00
#
_symmetry.space_group_name_H-M   'P 1'
#
loop_
_entity.id
_entity.type
_entity.pdbx_description
1 polymer ?
#
loop_
_entity_poly.entity_id
_entity_poly.type
_entity_poly.pdbx_seq_one_letter_code
_entity_poly.pdbx_strand_id
1 'polypeptide(L)'
;MADRVIASRPSLEQVTAIVDFMEKHPALALGQLRGLEGRDKSKRLWSTLTRIVNNITGPTRPMKSWIKYWADKKSTVRSKVVSGGGDPNNLCSNIEKKIYDLFIANDSGKPRSGMKQETTFVEETFYNEDSMDQNHVESEPVLAFEEPVVDVEDRQIAIMEKLVKVMNDQAAALSQLAHASQVNAQAMERLAEASQIQARAIDRLATTFEAISATTHDVRTAIVDIDVTMKRFYSTSPT
;
A
#
# COMPACT_ATOMS: atom_id res chain seq x y z
N MET A 1 1.92 -2.52 40.92
CA MET A 1 2.09 -3.57 39.89
C MET A 1 0.99 -3.37 38.85
N ALA A 2 1.32 -2.87 37.66
CA ALA A 2 0.34 -2.63 36.60
C ALA A 2 0.48 -3.73 35.55
N ASP A 3 -0.47 -4.66 35.54
CA ASP A 3 -0.58 -5.74 34.57
C ASP A 3 -0.63 -5.15 33.15
N ARG A 4 0.41 -5.42 32.37
CA ARG A 4 0.56 -4.96 31.00
C ARG A 4 -0.28 -5.85 30.08
N VAL A 5 -1.59 -5.60 30.02
CA VAL A 5 -2.51 -6.18 29.01
C VAL A 5 -2.23 -5.53 27.64
N ILE A 6 -1.09 -5.83 27.03
CA ILE A 6 -0.63 -5.20 25.77
C ILE A 6 -1.28 -5.83 24.52
N ALA A 7 -1.99 -6.96 24.66
CA ALA A 7 -2.40 -7.79 23.52
C ALA A 7 -3.90 -7.72 23.14
N SER A 8 -4.70 -6.76 23.63
CA SER A 8 -6.10 -6.66 23.20
C SER A 8 -6.25 -5.79 21.93
N ARG A 9 -6.95 -6.30 20.90
CA ARG A 9 -7.19 -5.56 19.65
C ARG A 9 -7.95 -4.25 19.96
N PRO A 10 -7.57 -3.10 19.36
CA PRO A 10 -8.33 -1.87 19.53
C PRO A 10 -9.80 -2.04 19.15
N SER A 11 -10.71 -1.43 19.89
CA SER A 11 -12.15 -1.48 19.59
C SER A 11 -12.45 -0.71 18.29
N LEU A 12 -13.57 -1.03 17.64
CA LEU A 12 -13.95 -0.36 16.39
C LEU A 12 -14.11 1.16 16.57
N GLU A 13 -14.63 1.59 17.71
CA GLU A 13 -14.74 3.02 18.07
C GLU A 13 -13.37 3.69 18.19
N GLN A 14 -12.40 3.03 18.83
CA GLN A 14 -11.02 3.52 18.90
C GLN A 14 -10.38 3.63 17.52
N VAL A 15 -10.55 2.63 16.65
CA VAL A 15 -10.03 2.67 15.28
C VAL A 15 -10.65 3.80 14.47
N THR A 16 -11.96 4.02 14.62
CA THR A 16 -12.67 5.10 13.94
C THR A 16 -12.17 6.47 14.41
N ALA A 17 -12.02 6.67 15.72
CA ALA A 17 -11.48 7.89 16.30
C ALA A 17 -10.04 8.19 15.85
N ILE A 18 -9.20 7.16 15.70
CA ILE A 18 -7.85 7.31 15.14
C ILE A 18 -7.93 7.82 13.70
N VAL A 19 -8.75 7.20 12.85
CA VAL A 19 -8.86 7.58 11.44
C VAL A 19 -9.41 9.00 11.28
N ASP A 20 -10.44 9.37 12.04
CA ASP A 20 -11.01 10.72 11.99
C ASP A 20 -10.03 11.79 12.49
N PHE A 21 -9.17 11.46 13.47
CA PHE A 21 -8.09 12.36 13.89
C PHE A 21 -7.03 12.51 12.81
N MET A 22 -6.68 11.42 12.13
CA MET A 22 -5.72 11.44 11.02
C MET A 22 -6.22 12.24 9.82
N GLU A 23 -7.52 12.21 9.55
CA GLU A 23 -8.16 12.97 8.49
C GLU A 23 -8.07 14.49 8.73
N LYS A 24 -8.22 14.91 9.99
CA LYS A 24 -8.04 16.32 10.39
C LYS A 24 -6.57 16.76 10.40
N HIS A 25 -5.64 15.81 10.46
CA HIS A 25 -4.19 16.07 10.54
C HIS A 25 -3.41 15.25 9.50
N PRO A 26 -3.59 15.51 8.18
CA PRO A 26 -2.99 14.70 7.12
C PRO A 26 -1.46 14.70 7.16
N ALA A 27 -0.83 15.82 7.56
CA ALA A 27 0.61 15.91 7.72
C ALA A 27 1.18 14.95 8.78
N LEU A 28 0.40 14.69 9.85
CA LEU A 28 0.72 13.68 10.86
C LEU A 28 0.52 12.27 10.30
N ALA A 29 -0.61 12.04 9.64
CA ALA A 29 -0.99 10.74 9.08
C ALA A 29 0.03 10.22 8.07
N LEU A 30 0.54 11.12 7.21
CA LEU A 30 1.56 10.85 6.18
C LEU A 30 3.00 10.85 6.71
N GLY A 31 3.23 11.30 7.95
CA GLY A 31 4.57 11.45 8.51
C GLY A 31 5.41 12.51 7.79
N GLN A 32 4.75 13.55 7.26
CA GLN A 32 5.38 14.65 6.51
C GLN A 32 5.91 15.77 7.40
N LEU A 33 5.59 15.75 8.71
CA LEU A 33 6.10 16.69 9.70
C LEU A 33 7.59 16.41 10.00
N ARG A 34 8.48 17.01 9.22
CA ARG A 34 9.95 16.93 9.37
C ARG A 34 10.54 18.21 9.97
N GLY A 35 11.77 18.13 10.47
CA GLY A 35 12.46 19.25 11.15
C GLY A 35 12.15 19.36 12.64
N LEU A 36 12.85 20.26 13.34
CA LEU A 36 12.71 20.49 14.80
C LEU A 36 11.27 20.87 15.18
N GLU A 37 10.70 21.89 14.54
CA GLU A 37 9.33 22.35 14.80
C GLU A 37 8.28 21.30 14.39
N GLY A 38 8.55 20.52 13.34
CA GLY A 38 7.71 19.42 12.89
C GLY A 38 7.66 18.26 13.89
N ARG A 39 8.79 17.95 14.56
CA ARG A 39 8.88 16.92 15.60
C ARG A 39 8.04 17.30 16.82
N ASP A 40 8.13 18.55 17.28
CA ASP A 40 7.35 19.01 18.43
C ASP A 40 5.85 19.03 18.15
N LYS A 41 5.45 19.53 16.97
CA LYS A 41 4.06 19.48 16.52
C LYS A 41 3.55 18.04 16.43
N SER A 42 4.35 17.13 15.87
CA SER A 42 4.00 15.71 15.80
C SER A 42 3.78 15.10 17.19
N LYS A 43 4.70 15.37 18.13
CA LYS A 43 4.59 14.88 19.50
C LYS A 43 3.33 15.39 20.21
N ARG A 44 2.99 16.66 20.05
CA ARG A 44 1.76 17.26 20.62
C ARG A 44 0.50 16.63 20.02
N LEU A 45 0.46 16.42 18.71
CA LEU A 45 -0.68 15.79 18.03
C LEU A 45 -0.84 14.33 18.44
N TRP A 46 0.24 13.55 18.47
CA TRP A 46 0.20 12.16 18.94
C TRP A 46 -0.19 12.04 20.42
N SER A 47 0.25 12.97 21.26
CA SER A 47 -0.18 13.04 22.67
C SER A 47 -1.68 13.31 22.79
N THR A 48 -2.19 14.22 21.96
CA THR A 48 -3.62 14.55 21.92
C THR A 48 -4.46 13.36 21.47
N LEU A 49 -4.05 12.68 20.39
CA LEU A 49 -4.68 11.46 19.90
C LEU A 49 -4.70 10.39 20.99
N THR A 50 -3.56 10.16 21.66
CA THR A 50 -3.44 9.15 22.72
C THR A 50 -4.46 9.38 23.83
N ARG A 51 -4.63 10.65 24.25
CA ARG A 51 -5.63 11.02 25.25
C ARG A 51 -7.06 10.75 24.77
N ILE A 52 -7.39 11.12 23.53
CA ILE A 52 -8.72 10.88 22.96
C ILE A 52 -9.03 9.38 22.91
N VAL A 53 -8.12 8.58 22.35
CA VAL A 53 -8.34 7.14 22.14
C VAL A 53 -8.38 6.36 23.45
N ASN A 54 -7.57 6.75 24.43
CA ASN A 54 -7.58 6.13 25.75
C ASN A 54 -8.81 6.51 26.59
N ASN A 55 -9.54 7.57 26.24
CA ASN A 55 -10.81 7.94 26.89
C ASN A 55 -12.02 7.18 26.31
N ILE A 56 -11.84 6.44 25.22
CA ILE A 56 -12.88 5.60 24.60
C ILE A 56 -12.84 4.21 25.24
N THR A 57 -13.99 3.56 25.35
CA THR A 57 -14.13 2.19 25.85
C THR A 57 -13.27 1.22 25.02
N GLY A 58 -12.24 0.66 25.64
CA GLY A 58 -11.30 -0.25 24.99
C GLY A 58 -9.93 -0.32 25.68
N PRO A 59 -8.94 -0.97 25.05
CA PRO A 59 -7.57 -1.03 25.56
C PRO A 59 -6.93 0.36 25.58
N THR A 60 -6.34 0.73 26.72
CA THR A 60 -5.51 1.94 26.83
C THR A 60 -4.06 1.61 26.50
N ARG A 61 -3.42 2.48 25.72
CA ARG A 61 -2.04 2.25 25.26
C ARG A 61 -1.23 3.54 25.33
N PRO A 62 0.10 3.45 25.55
CA PRO A 62 0.97 4.62 25.49
C PRO A 62 1.09 5.12 24.05
N MET A 63 1.47 6.39 23.90
CA MET A 63 1.60 7.07 22.60
C MET A 63 2.42 6.28 21.58
N LYS A 64 3.56 5.71 22.00
CA LYS A 64 4.42 4.87 21.14
C LYS A 64 3.67 3.68 20.53
N SER A 65 2.77 3.06 21.28
CA SER A 65 1.98 1.93 20.79
C SER A 65 0.94 2.33 19.75
N TRP A 66 0.32 3.52 19.88
CA TRP A 66 -0.61 4.03 18.88
C TRP A 66 0.10 4.45 17.58
N ILE A 67 1.30 5.03 17.71
CA ILE A 67 2.16 5.34 16.56
C ILE A 67 2.48 4.05 15.79
N LYS A 68 2.94 3.01 16.50
CA LYS A 68 3.22 1.70 15.91
C LYS A 68 1.98 1.10 15.25
N TYR A 69 0.84 1.09 15.96
CA TYR A 69 -0.42 0.59 15.42
C TYR A 69 -0.81 1.27 14.10
N TRP A 70 -0.67 2.59 14.01
CA TRP A 70 -0.96 3.33 12.78
C TRP A 70 0.00 2.97 11.64
N ALA A 71 1.30 2.85 11.93
CA ALA A 71 2.30 2.43 10.96
C ALA A 71 2.01 1.02 10.41
N ASP A 72 1.72 0.07 11.31
CA ASP A 72 1.37 -1.30 10.98
C ASP A 72 0.07 -1.35 10.15
N LYS A 73 -0.97 -0.60 10.55
CA LYS A 73 -2.25 -0.55 9.83
C LYS A 73 -2.08 -0.03 8.40
N LYS A 74 -1.28 1.03 8.19
CA LYS A 74 -0.94 1.52 6.83
C LYS A 74 -0.16 0.48 6.03
N SER A 75 0.76 -0.23 6.66
CA SER A 75 1.53 -1.31 6.02
C SER A 75 0.61 -2.44 5.56
N THR A 76 -0.31 -2.90 6.43
CA THR A 76 -1.31 -3.92 6.09
C THR A 76 -2.21 -3.49 4.94
N VAL A 77 -2.70 -2.25 4.94
CA VAL A 77 -3.53 -1.72 3.85
C VAL A 77 -2.76 -1.72 2.53
N ARG A 78 -1.51 -1.23 2.50
CA ARG A 78 -0.66 -1.28 1.30
C ARG A 78 -0.41 -2.71 0.83
N SER A 79 -0.07 -3.62 1.75
CA SER A 79 0.18 -5.02 1.41
C SER A 79 -1.04 -5.67 0.79
N LYS A 80 -2.25 -5.41 1.31
CA LYS A 80 -3.49 -5.95 0.75
C LYS A 80 -3.74 -5.48 -0.67
N VAL A 81 -3.50 -4.20 -0.96
CA VAL A 81 -3.67 -3.65 -2.32
C VAL A 81 -2.63 -4.25 -3.27
N VAL A 82 -1.36 -4.33 -2.86
CA VAL A 82 -0.29 -4.90 -3.69
C VAL A 82 -0.54 -6.40 -3.96
N SER A 83 -0.90 -7.18 -2.94
CA SER A 83 -1.23 -8.59 -3.09
C SER A 83 -2.49 -8.81 -3.95
N GLY A 84 -3.40 -7.84 -3.98
CA GLY A 84 -4.59 -7.83 -4.85
C GLY A 84 -4.33 -7.34 -6.28
N GLY A 85 -3.08 -7.31 -6.74
CA GLY A 85 -2.75 -6.85 -8.10
C GLY A 85 -2.80 -5.33 -8.28
N GLY A 86 -2.75 -4.56 -7.18
CA GLY A 86 -2.83 -3.11 -7.21
C GLY A 86 -4.25 -2.55 -7.21
N ASP A 87 -5.29 -3.40 -7.18
CA ASP A 87 -6.68 -2.96 -7.15
C ASP A 87 -7.14 -2.60 -5.71
N PRO A 88 -7.47 -1.32 -5.43
CA PRO A 88 -7.98 -0.87 -4.13
C PRO A 88 -9.32 -1.51 -3.75
N ASN A 89 -10.06 -2.07 -4.70
CA ASN A 89 -11.35 -2.71 -4.45
C ASN A 89 -11.24 -3.99 -3.60
N ASN A 90 -10.04 -4.57 -3.49
CA ASN A 90 -9.75 -5.71 -2.61
C ASN A 90 -9.77 -5.36 -1.12
N LEU A 91 -9.86 -4.07 -0.75
CA LEU A 91 -10.01 -3.65 0.64
C LEU A 91 -11.46 -3.84 1.10
N CYS A 92 -11.73 -4.89 1.88
CA CYS A 92 -13.09 -5.23 2.31
C CYS A 92 -13.66 -4.31 3.40
N SER A 93 -12.84 -3.51 4.11
CA SER A 93 -13.31 -2.64 5.20
C SER A 93 -13.37 -1.17 4.75
N ASN A 94 -14.49 -0.49 5.02
CA ASN A 94 -14.67 0.94 4.76
C ASN A 94 -13.56 1.80 5.40
N ILE A 95 -13.04 1.37 6.55
CA ILE A 95 -11.91 2.02 7.24
C ILE A 95 -10.62 1.86 6.45
N GLU A 96 -10.39 0.68 5.85
CA GLU A 96 -9.19 0.42 5.05
C GLU A 96 -9.22 1.19 3.73
N LYS A 97 -10.39 1.26 3.07
CA LYS A 97 -10.60 2.12 1.90
C LYS A 97 -10.34 3.60 2.22
N LYS A 98 -10.92 4.11 3.32
CA LYS A 98 -10.70 5.49 3.79
C LYS A 98 -9.22 5.78 4.06
N ILE A 99 -8.49 4.85 4.67
CA ILE A 99 -7.04 5.00 4.90
C ILE A 99 -6.27 5.05 3.57
N TYR A 100 -6.65 4.21 2.61
CA TYR A 100 -6.00 4.16 1.30
C TYR A 100 -6.23 5.43 0.49
N ASP A 101 -7.48 5.85 0.33
CA ASP A 101 -7.86 7.00 -0.49
C ASP A 101 -7.29 8.31 0.06
N LEU A 102 -7.37 8.52 1.38
CA LEU A 102 -6.96 9.78 2.00
C LEU A 102 -5.45 9.92 2.19
N PHE A 103 -4.74 8.82 2.46
CA PHE A 103 -3.35 8.89 2.91
C PHE A 103 -2.35 8.07 2.08
N ILE A 104 -2.80 7.23 1.15
CA ILE A 104 -1.88 6.37 0.39
C ILE A 104 -1.96 6.69 -1.11
N ALA A 105 -3.16 6.82 -1.67
CA ALA A 105 -3.35 7.14 -3.08
C ALA A 105 -2.61 8.45 -3.49
N ASN A 106 -2.64 9.45 -2.59
CA ASN A 106 -2.04 10.76 -2.81
C ASN A 106 -0.54 10.87 -2.45
N ASP A 107 0.07 9.84 -1.84
CA ASP A 107 1.51 9.82 -1.49
C ASP A 107 2.40 9.52 -2.72
N SER A 108 1.79 9.12 -3.84
CA SER A 108 2.47 8.76 -5.10
C SER A 108 3.07 9.95 -5.87
N GLY A 109 2.74 11.19 -5.51
CA GLY A 109 3.12 12.40 -6.25
C GLY A 109 4.52 12.97 -6.00
N LYS A 110 5.35 12.35 -5.13
CA LYS A 110 6.77 12.75 -4.99
C LYS A 110 7.65 11.54 -5.19
N PRO A 111 8.51 11.51 -6.23
CA PRO A 111 9.50 10.45 -6.36
C PRO A 111 10.43 10.52 -5.15
N ARG A 112 10.26 9.56 -4.23
CA ARG A 112 11.33 9.23 -3.29
C ARG A 112 12.44 8.62 -4.13
N SER A 113 13.38 9.49 -4.50
CA SER A 113 14.75 9.16 -4.88
C SER A 113 15.21 7.90 -4.13
N GLY A 114 15.64 6.90 -4.90
CA GLY A 114 16.53 5.84 -4.45
C GLY A 114 15.99 4.98 -3.31
N MET A 115 15.40 3.85 -3.70
CA MET A 115 15.24 2.66 -2.89
C MET A 115 16.57 2.27 -2.22
N LYS A 116 16.82 2.77 -1.01
CA LYS A 116 17.53 2.00 0.02
C LYS A 116 16.47 1.18 0.73
N GLN A 117 16.51 -0.12 0.49
CA GLN A 117 15.84 -1.12 1.32
C GLN A 117 16.56 -1.13 2.67
N GLU A 118 16.33 -0.10 3.48
CA GLU A 118 16.78 -0.06 4.85
C GLU A 118 15.59 -0.52 5.68
N THR A 119 15.69 -1.75 6.19
CA THR A 119 14.91 -2.26 7.31
C THR A 119 14.83 -1.13 8.33
N THR A 120 13.73 -0.38 8.29
CA THR A 120 13.56 0.78 9.14
C THR A 120 13.18 0.25 10.51
N PHE A 121 14.19 -0.27 11.18
CA PHE A 121 14.35 -0.27 12.61
C PHE A 121 14.29 1.20 13.06
N VAL A 122 13.07 1.73 13.16
CA VAL A 122 12.80 2.99 13.85
C VAL A 122 12.90 2.72 15.35
N GLU A 123 14.05 2.27 15.86
CA GLU A 123 14.29 2.32 17.31
C GLU A 123 15.77 2.13 17.71
N GLU A 124 16.70 3.01 17.29
CA GLU A 124 17.95 3.18 18.07
C GLU A 124 18.63 4.56 17.94
N THR A 125 17.89 5.60 17.59
CA THR A 125 18.36 6.99 17.71
C THR A 125 17.36 7.88 18.45
N PHE A 126 16.33 7.28 19.05
CA PHE A 126 15.23 8.03 19.66
C PHE A 126 15.47 8.50 21.08
N TYR A 127 16.53 8.07 21.76
CA TYR A 127 16.93 8.56 23.07
C TYR A 127 18.45 8.36 23.29
N ASN A 128 19.28 9.27 22.80
CA ASN A 128 20.56 9.53 23.44
C ASN A 128 20.77 11.04 23.55
N GLU A 129 21.03 11.45 24.80
CA GLU A 129 21.45 12.75 25.36
C GLU A 129 21.13 14.07 24.62
N ASP A 130 20.41 14.95 25.33
CA ASP A 130 21.05 16.18 25.76
C ASP A 130 20.36 16.74 27.02
N SER A 131 20.96 16.46 28.17
CA SER A 131 20.86 17.28 29.38
C SER A 131 22.08 18.20 29.39
N MET A 132 22.11 19.16 28.47
CA MET A 132 23.07 20.27 28.53
C MET A 132 22.51 21.33 29.46
N ASP A 133 23.01 21.35 30.70
CA ASP A 133 23.01 22.55 31.52
C ASP A 133 24.40 22.76 32.14
N GLN A 134 24.77 24.04 32.15
CA GLN A 134 25.73 24.70 33.02
C GLN A 134 27.22 24.79 32.62
N ASN A 135 27.54 25.94 32.00
CA ASN A 135 28.63 26.87 32.35
C ASN A 135 29.86 26.31 33.10
N HIS A 136 31.03 26.26 32.45
CA HIS A 136 32.27 26.73 33.08
C HIS A 136 33.35 27.06 32.02
N VAL A 137 33.87 28.28 32.11
CA VAL A 137 35.07 28.77 31.44
C VAL A 137 36.24 28.42 32.36
N GLU A 138 37.30 27.75 31.89
CA GLU A 138 38.68 27.94 32.33
C GLU A 138 39.69 27.10 31.51
N SER A 139 40.94 27.56 31.55
CA SER A 139 42.05 27.37 30.62
C SER A 139 42.77 26.00 30.63
N GLU A 140 43.51 25.75 29.53
CA GLU A 140 44.64 24.81 29.26
C GLU A 140 45.17 23.86 30.38
N PRO A 141 45.58 22.60 30.04
CA PRO A 141 46.88 22.40 29.37
C PRO A 141 46.96 21.28 28.32
N VAL A 142 47.92 21.44 27.43
CA VAL A 142 48.42 20.47 26.44
C VAL A 142 48.83 19.16 27.13
N LEU A 143 48.10 18.08 26.85
CA LEU A 143 48.50 16.71 27.19
C LEU A 143 48.73 15.92 25.91
N ALA A 144 49.98 15.52 25.71
CA ALA A 144 50.38 14.53 24.72
C ALA A 144 49.57 13.24 24.98
N PHE A 145 48.67 12.91 24.06
CA PHE A 145 48.02 11.61 24.02
C PHE A 145 48.63 10.84 22.86
N GLU A 146 49.41 9.83 23.21
CA GLU A 146 49.95 8.83 22.31
C GLU A 146 48.77 8.18 21.58
N GLU A 147 48.67 8.47 20.28
CA GLU A 147 47.60 8.00 19.40
C GLU A 147 47.72 6.47 19.29
N PRO A 148 46.70 5.68 19.69
CA PRO A 148 46.74 4.26 19.43
C PRO A 148 46.54 4.09 17.93
N VAL A 149 47.61 3.65 17.25
CA VAL A 149 47.57 3.27 15.84
C VAL A 149 46.66 2.03 15.73
N VAL A 150 45.35 2.26 15.67
CA VAL A 150 44.40 1.21 15.30
C VAL A 150 44.58 0.99 13.80
N ASP A 151 45.14 -0.17 13.51
CA ASP A 151 45.65 -0.61 12.23
C ASP A 151 44.72 -0.24 11.05
N VAL A 152 45.21 0.66 10.19
CA VAL A 152 44.50 1.14 9.00
C VAL A 152 44.21 -0.02 8.04
N GLU A 153 45.02 -1.07 8.08
CA GLU A 153 44.87 -2.28 7.27
C GLU A 153 43.66 -3.12 7.72
N ASP A 154 43.46 -3.32 9.03
CA ASP A 154 42.29 -4.03 9.58
C ASP A 154 40.97 -3.33 9.20
N ARG A 155 40.97 -1.99 9.20
CA ARG A 155 39.80 -1.21 8.75
C ARG A 155 39.52 -1.40 7.26
N GLN A 156 40.58 -1.44 6.43
CA GLN A 156 40.44 -1.65 4.99
C GLN A 156 39.97 -3.08 4.68
N ILE A 157 40.45 -4.08 5.40
CA ILE A 157 40.01 -5.48 5.28
C ILE A 157 38.52 -5.60 5.63
N ALA A 158 38.09 -5.00 6.74
CA ALA A 158 36.68 -5.01 7.15
C ALA A 158 35.74 -4.31 6.14
N ILE A 159 36.21 -3.22 5.51
CA ILE A 159 35.45 -2.53 4.46
C ILE A 159 35.33 -3.40 3.21
N MET A 160 36.43 -4.06 2.80
CA MET A 160 36.45 -4.93 1.62
C MET A 160 35.57 -6.17 1.80
N GLU A 161 35.60 -6.82 2.97
CA GLU A 161 34.69 -7.92 3.30
C GLU A 161 33.22 -7.48 3.24
N LYS A 162 32.91 -6.29 3.78
CA LYS A 162 31.56 -5.75 3.76
C LYS A 162 31.09 -5.43 2.34
N LEU A 163 31.98 -4.94 1.47
CA LEU A 163 31.68 -4.70 0.06
C LEU A 163 31.40 -6.01 -0.69
N VAL A 164 32.23 -7.04 -0.49
CA VAL A 164 32.03 -8.36 -1.10
C VAL A 164 30.69 -8.96 -0.66
N LYS A 165 30.34 -8.84 0.62
CA LYS A 165 29.04 -9.29 1.13
C LYS A 165 27.88 -8.56 0.46
N VAL A 166 27.95 -7.22 0.37
CA VAL A 166 26.90 -6.41 -0.29
C VAL A 166 26.77 -6.79 -1.77
N MET A 167 27.89 -7.02 -2.47
CA MET A 167 27.86 -7.46 -3.87
C MET A 167 27.25 -8.85 -4.03
N ASN A 168 27.53 -9.77 -3.11
CA ASN A 168 26.94 -11.11 -3.14
C ASN A 168 25.43 -11.06 -2.86
N ASP A 169 25.00 -10.25 -1.89
CA ASP A 169 23.58 -10.03 -1.59
C ASP A 169 22.87 -9.35 -2.79
N GLN A 170 23.51 -8.39 -3.44
CA GLN A 170 23.01 -7.74 -4.66
C GLN A 170 22.90 -8.72 -5.83
N ALA A 171 23.89 -9.60 -6.02
CA ALA A 171 23.86 -10.63 -7.06
C ALA A 171 22.73 -11.64 -6.82
N ALA A 172 22.53 -12.07 -5.57
CA ALA A 172 21.42 -12.94 -5.20
C ALA A 172 20.05 -12.27 -5.45
N ALA A 173 19.91 -11.00 -5.07
CA ALA A 173 18.69 -10.24 -5.30
C ALA A 173 18.39 -10.06 -6.81
N LEU A 174 19.41 -9.77 -7.62
CA LEU A 174 19.27 -9.66 -9.08
C LEU A 174 18.87 -11.00 -9.72
N SER A 175 19.45 -12.11 -9.25
CA SER A 175 19.09 -13.45 -9.72
C SER A 175 17.63 -13.80 -9.39
N GLN A 176 17.19 -13.50 -8.15
CA GLN A 176 15.78 -13.68 -7.76
C GLN A 176 14.84 -12.82 -8.58
N LEU A 177 15.20 -11.56 -8.85
CA LEU A 177 14.41 -10.66 -9.67
C LEU A 177 14.31 -11.17 -11.11
N ALA A 178 15.42 -11.66 -11.68
CA ALA A 178 15.43 -12.25 -13.02
C ALA A 178 14.51 -13.48 -13.09
N HIS A 179 14.56 -14.37 -12.10
CA HIS A 179 13.68 -15.54 -12.03
C HIS A 179 12.20 -15.13 -11.89
N ALA A 180 11.89 -14.20 -10.98
CA ALA A 180 10.53 -13.69 -10.83
C ALA A 180 10.01 -13.02 -12.10
N SER A 181 10.86 -12.26 -12.81
CA SER A 181 10.53 -11.65 -14.09
C SER A 181 10.23 -12.70 -15.16
N GLN A 182 11.00 -13.79 -15.20
CA GLN A 182 10.77 -14.89 -16.14
C GLN A 182 9.42 -15.59 -15.89
N VAL A 183 9.10 -15.87 -14.62
CA VAL A 183 7.82 -16.47 -14.24
C VAL A 183 6.65 -15.53 -14.58
N ASN A 184 6.81 -14.23 -14.31
CA ASN A 184 5.80 -13.23 -14.68
C ASN A 184 5.59 -13.15 -16.19
N ALA A 185 6.65 -13.19 -16.99
CA ALA A 185 6.55 -13.21 -18.46
C ALA A 185 5.79 -14.45 -18.95
N GLN A 186 6.09 -15.63 -18.42
CA GLN A 186 5.38 -16.86 -18.77
C GLN A 186 3.90 -16.83 -18.36
N ALA A 187 3.59 -16.27 -17.20
CA ALA A 187 2.19 -16.10 -16.78
C ALA A 187 1.44 -15.14 -17.70
N MET A 188 2.09 -14.03 -18.11
CA MET A 188 1.53 -13.05 -19.02
C MET A 188 1.28 -13.63 -20.42
N GLU A 189 2.19 -14.46 -20.92
CA GLU A 189 2.02 -15.17 -22.18
C GLU A 189 0.78 -16.07 -22.16
N ARG A 190 0.60 -16.88 -21.11
CA ARG A 190 -0.60 -17.73 -20.96
C ARG A 190 -1.89 -16.93 -20.87
N LEU A 191 -1.87 -15.77 -20.21
CA LEU A 191 -3.02 -14.88 -20.15
C LEU A 191 -3.37 -14.31 -21.53
N ALA A 192 -2.36 -13.96 -22.34
CA ALA A 192 -2.56 -13.48 -23.70
C ALA A 192 -3.16 -14.57 -24.61
N GLU A 193 -2.66 -15.80 -24.52
CA GLU A 193 -3.22 -16.95 -25.27
C GLU A 193 -4.68 -17.22 -24.90
N ALA A 194 -4.99 -17.25 -23.60
CA ALA A 194 -6.37 -17.44 -23.13
C ALA A 194 -7.30 -16.32 -23.62
N SER A 195 -6.83 -15.06 -23.57
CA SER A 195 -7.58 -13.91 -24.08
C SER A 195 -7.85 -14.01 -25.59
N GLN A 196 -6.88 -14.47 -26.37
CA GLN A 196 -7.06 -14.67 -27.81
C GLN A 196 -8.08 -15.77 -28.14
N ILE A 197 -8.10 -16.86 -27.36
CA ILE A 197 -9.12 -17.91 -27.48
C ILE A 197 -10.51 -17.36 -27.16
N GLN A 198 -10.62 -16.56 -26.09
CA GLN A 198 -11.88 -15.91 -25.72
C GLN A 198 -12.38 -14.95 -26.80
N ALA A 199 -11.50 -14.13 -27.39
CA ALA A 199 -11.87 -13.24 -28.48
C ALA A 199 -12.46 -14.01 -29.68
N ARG A 200 -11.84 -15.11 -30.09
CA ARG A 200 -12.37 -15.96 -31.17
C ARG A 200 -13.71 -16.60 -30.82
N ALA A 201 -13.94 -16.94 -29.55
CA ALA A 201 -15.23 -17.47 -29.11
C ALA A 201 -16.33 -16.39 -29.19
N ILE A 202 -16.00 -15.15 -28.84
CA ILE A 202 -16.91 -14.00 -28.96
C ILE A 202 -17.26 -13.73 -30.43
N ASP A 203 -16.29 -13.78 -31.36
CA ASP A 203 -16.56 -13.62 -32.79
C ASP A 203 -17.52 -14.70 -33.33
N ARG A 204 -17.35 -15.95 -32.87
CA ARG A 204 -18.29 -17.04 -33.19
C ARG A 204 -19.69 -16.73 -32.66
N LEU A 205 -19.82 -16.23 -31.43
CA LEU A 205 -21.12 -15.84 -30.90
C LEU A 205 -21.75 -14.71 -31.72
N ALA A 206 -20.98 -13.69 -32.10
CA ALA A 206 -21.45 -12.59 -32.92
C ALA A 206 -22.04 -13.08 -34.25
N THR A 207 -21.31 -13.93 -34.98
CA THR A 207 -21.81 -14.52 -36.23
C THR A 207 -23.07 -15.36 -36.04
N THR A 208 -23.19 -16.11 -34.94
CA THR A 208 -24.44 -16.83 -34.65
C THR A 208 -25.62 -15.89 -34.37
N PHE A 209 -25.39 -14.79 -33.65
CA PHE A 209 -26.44 -13.80 -33.38
C PHE A 209 -26.89 -13.06 -34.65
N GLU A 210 -25.98 -12.75 -35.55
CA GLU A 210 -26.31 -12.19 -36.87
C GLU A 210 -27.19 -13.16 -37.68
N ALA A 211 -26.84 -14.44 -37.74
CA ALA A 211 -27.62 -15.46 -38.44
C ALA A 211 -29.02 -15.67 -37.83
N ILE A 212 -29.13 -15.68 -36.50
CA ILE A 212 -30.42 -15.75 -35.79
C ILE A 212 -31.25 -14.50 -36.09
N SER A 213 -30.64 -13.32 -36.10
CA SER A 213 -31.32 -12.06 -36.38
C SER A 213 -31.87 -12.04 -37.81
N ALA A 214 -31.10 -12.48 -38.79
CA ALA A 214 -31.54 -12.62 -40.19
C ALA A 214 -32.72 -13.59 -40.30
N THR A 215 -32.59 -14.80 -39.76
CA THR A 215 -33.68 -15.80 -39.78
C THR A 215 -34.95 -15.29 -39.09
N THR A 216 -34.80 -14.58 -37.97
CA THR A 216 -35.93 -13.99 -37.24
C THR A 216 -36.64 -12.94 -38.09
N HIS A 217 -35.88 -12.13 -38.83
CA HIS A 217 -36.44 -11.16 -39.76
C HIS A 217 -37.22 -11.84 -40.88
N ASP A 218 -36.67 -12.91 -41.47
CA ASP A 218 -37.33 -13.69 -42.53
C ASP A 218 -38.65 -14.31 -42.04
N VAL A 219 -38.64 -14.93 -40.85
CA VAL A 219 -39.86 -15.49 -40.23
C VAL A 219 -40.91 -14.40 -40.01
N ARG A 220 -40.50 -13.23 -39.51
CA ARG A 220 -41.42 -12.09 -39.32
C ARG A 220 -42.04 -11.65 -40.64
N THR A 221 -41.24 -11.51 -41.69
CA THR A 221 -41.72 -11.13 -43.03
C THR A 221 -42.71 -12.16 -43.57
N ALA A 222 -42.40 -13.45 -43.46
CA ALA A 222 -43.30 -14.52 -43.89
C ALA A 222 -44.64 -14.50 -43.14
N ILE A 223 -44.64 -14.25 -41.83
CA ILE A 223 -45.88 -14.12 -41.03
C ILE A 223 -46.73 -12.95 -41.54
N VAL A 224 -46.10 -11.81 -41.84
CA VAL A 224 -46.80 -10.63 -42.40
C VAL A 224 -47.38 -10.95 -43.78
N ASP A 225 -46.63 -11.62 -44.64
CA ASP A 225 -47.11 -12.00 -45.98
C ASP A 225 -48.30 -12.98 -45.91
N ILE A 226 -48.26 -13.93 -44.97
CA ILE A 226 -49.38 -14.84 -44.71
C ILE A 226 -50.61 -14.06 -44.25
N ASP A 227 -50.46 -13.12 -43.30
CA ASP A 227 -51.57 -12.29 -42.80
C ASP A 227 -52.18 -11.43 -43.91
N VAL A 228 -51.35 -10.78 -44.73
CA VAL A 228 -51.79 -9.98 -45.89
C VAL A 228 -52.55 -10.86 -46.89
N THR A 229 -52.03 -12.05 -47.18
CA THR A 229 -52.66 -13.01 -48.10
C THR A 229 -54.01 -13.48 -47.56
N MET A 230 -54.08 -13.87 -46.29
CA MET A 230 -55.32 -14.26 -45.61
C MET A 230 -56.36 -13.13 -45.67
N LYS A 231 -55.98 -11.90 -45.32
CA LYS A 231 -56.88 -10.74 -45.37
C LYS A 231 -57.44 -10.52 -46.78
N ARG A 232 -56.65 -10.67 -47.85
CA ARG A 232 -57.15 -10.53 -49.23
C ARG A 232 -58.23 -11.56 -49.58
N PHE A 233 -58.07 -12.81 -49.15
CA PHE A 233 -59.04 -13.87 -49.42
C PHE A 233 -60.35 -13.66 -48.65
N TYR A 234 -60.31 -13.19 -47.40
CA TYR A 234 -61.52 -13.04 -46.58
C TYR A 234 -62.23 -11.67 -46.74
N SER A 235 -61.54 -10.64 -47.24
CA SER A 235 -62.15 -9.30 -47.44
C SER A 235 -62.92 -9.16 -48.75
N THR A 236 -62.82 -10.14 -49.67
CA THR A 236 -63.45 -10.11 -51.00
C THR A 236 -64.76 -10.90 -51.09
N SER A 237 -65.35 -11.29 -49.95
CA SER A 237 -66.69 -11.90 -49.93
C SER A 237 -67.72 -10.84 -50.37
N PRO A 238 -68.39 -11.00 -51.53
CA PRO A 238 -69.44 -10.07 -51.93
C PRO A 238 -70.67 -10.32 -51.04
N THR A 239 -71.10 -9.27 -50.33
CA THR A 239 -72.44 -9.19 -49.76
C THR A 239 -73.49 -9.15 -50.85
#